data_AF-A0A1Y2F166-F1
#
_entry.id   AF-A0A1Y2F166-F1
#
_cell.length_a   1.000
_cell.length_b   1.000
_cell.length_c   1.000
_cell.angle_alpha   90.00
_cell.angle_beta   90.00
_cell.angle_gamma   90.00
#
_symmetry.space_group_name_H-M   'P 1'
#
loop_
_entity.id
_entity.type
_entity.pdbx_description
1 polymer ?
#
loop_
_entity_poly.entity_id
_entity_poly.type
_entity_poly.pdbx_seq_one_letter_code
_entity_poly.pdbx_strand_id
1 'polypeptide(L)'
;MTAPVQARAASPDSAPAAKRVKTGSPSLANVEAAALPFHSTLLDPANIQRLHQEHESSAPYKHAIINQLFEPEFLKKARQEIVEQISFREKETDIYRINQTGDLTNLSGLPESELALLPTLLSLRDALYSQTFRSFLQSVTGCGPLSGIKTDMSCAEYSEGCYLLNHDDVIGTRRISFILYLVLDEPAWQPEWGGALELYPVLEADDSNPDRPNVPHAKPTKSIPPAFNQFAFFEVQPGHSFHSVEEVVVQGDGEKGGVGARVSLSGWFHKPIEGEPGFEGTEGYAAKSSLQQLYATTLEPPTLYPSIDLNMPLPLIPSAEDLKVLSPYINPQYFSASILSQLRPQFIETSQLLLGSFLLPSIANELEGLIREADAEAEKGRRNQVIPKGERTVNLVTPQDAGEGKGWEIVGPPHIQRFCALSSTTSASSRLATLLNTLHDLIRTPAFRTLLTSLTSLLCIGYTSHVRRFRPGLDYTLARGEPSDGEVKLDVGLGLTPKPRSSRDEEMWEEGECGGWEMWLATEEGGDEATYGDGGKSKTGTPAVEGDGEGKKEGDADGAEEEEEEDDGPLLALRPGWNELSLTLRDAGVLKFVKYLSAKAPGSRWDVGGEWEVRMVEEEDDDGDKAQ
;
A
#
# COMPACT_ATOMS: atom_id res chain seq x y z
N MET A 1 65.98 -48.42 -42.33
CA MET A 1 65.01 -47.67 -43.15
C MET A 1 63.82 -47.35 -42.27
N THR A 2 63.66 -46.06 -41.97
CA THR A 2 62.40 -45.35 -41.68
C THR A 2 61.30 -46.08 -40.89
N ALA A 3 61.31 -45.79 -39.58
CA ALA A 3 60.21 -45.59 -38.62
C ALA A 3 58.85 -46.30 -38.77
N PRO A 4 58.32 -46.75 -37.62
CA PRO A 4 56.94 -46.43 -37.25
C PRO A 4 56.85 -45.69 -35.91
N VAL A 5 55.86 -44.81 -35.86
CA VAL A 5 55.51 -43.89 -34.77
C VAL A 5 55.11 -44.67 -33.51
N GLN A 6 55.78 -44.38 -32.39
CA GLN A 6 55.44 -44.87 -31.05
C GLN A 6 54.44 -43.92 -30.38
N ALA A 7 53.27 -44.44 -30.00
CA ALA A 7 52.41 -43.83 -28.99
C ALA A 7 53.04 -44.09 -27.60
N ARG A 8 53.31 -43.02 -26.85
CA ARG A 8 53.86 -43.09 -25.49
C ARG A 8 52.74 -43.11 -24.46
N ALA A 9 52.81 -44.12 -23.60
CA ALA A 9 52.12 -44.21 -22.32
C ALA A 9 52.88 -43.44 -21.22
N ALA A 10 52.09 -43.07 -20.21
CA ALA A 10 52.33 -42.55 -18.85
C ALA A 10 53.75 -42.35 -18.29
N SER A 11 53.87 -41.27 -17.48
CA SER A 11 54.82 -41.09 -16.37
C SER A 11 54.14 -40.36 -15.19
N PRO A 12 54.66 -40.47 -13.95
CA PRO A 12 53.87 -40.57 -12.71
C PRO A 12 53.92 -39.38 -11.75
N ASP A 13 53.03 -39.42 -10.76
CA ASP A 13 53.01 -38.84 -9.40
C ASP A 13 53.65 -37.47 -9.08
N SER A 14 52.82 -36.56 -8.58
CA SER A 14 53.20 -35.63 -7.52
C SER A 14 52.07 -35.50 -6.48
N ALA A 15 52.45 -35.61 -5.20
CA ALA A 15 51.58 -35.77 -4.03
C ALA A 15 50.66 -34.57 -3.74
N PRO A 16 49.50 -34.77 -3.07
CA PRO A 16 48.62 -33.66 -2.71
C PRO A 16 49.15 -32.88 -1.50
N ALA A 17 49.26 -31.56 -1.67
CA ALA A 17 49.60 -30.61 -0.62
C ALA A 17 48.49 -30.52 0.45
N ALA A 18 48.90 -30.34 1.69
CA ALA A 18 48.06 -30.35 2.88
C ALA A 18 46.95 -29.27 2.86
N LYS A 19 45.75 -29.69 3.26
CA LYS A 19 44.57 -28.84 3.47
C LYS A 19 44.85 -27.75 4.51
N ARG A 20 44.67 -26.50 4.11
CA ARG A 20 44.52 -25.34 5.00
C ARG A 20 43.11 -25.41 5.61
N VAL A 21 43.04 -25.53 6.94
CA VAL A 21 41.79 -25.52 7.70
C VAL A 21 41.19 -24.12 7.62
N LYS A 22 40.03 -24.00 6.96
CA LYS A 22 39.14 -22.85 7.08
C LYS A 22 38.50 -22.93 8.46
N THR A 23 38.76 -21.95 9.32
CA THR A 23 38.01 -21.75 10.57
C THR A 23 36.59 -21.34 10.18
N GLY A 24 35.65 -22.27 10.30
CA GLY A 24 34.23 -22.02 10.04
C GLY A 24 33.60 -21.19 11.16
N SER A 25 32.63 -20.36 10.78
CA SER A 25 31.68 -19.70 11.66
C SER A 25 31.07 -20.72 12.65
N PRO A 26 30.75 -20.32 13.90
CA PRO A 26 30.17 -21.24 14.87
C PRO A 26 28.83 -21.76 14.32
N SER A 27 28.66 -23.08 14.32
CA SER A 27 27.37 -23.68 13.96
C SER A 27 26.33 -23.34 15.03
N LEU A 28 25.07 -23.16 14.61
CA LEU A 28 23.90 -22.96 15.49
C LEU A 28 23.79 -24.01 16.61
N ALA A 29 24.41 -25.18 16.45
CA ALA A 29 24.48 -26.23 17.46
C ALA A 29 25.31 -25.85 18.71
N ASN A 30 26.26 -24.91 18.60
CA ASN A 30 27.11 -24.49 19.74
C ASN A 30 26.41 -23.49 20.68
N VAL A 31 25.25 -22.94 20.30
CA VAL A 31 24.50 -21.96 21.11
C VAL A 31 23.76 -22.64 22.29
N GLU A 32 23.44 -23.94 22.19
CA GLU A 32 22.75 -24.69 23.26
C GLU A 32 23.57 -24.82 24.55
N ALA A 33 24.88 -24.57 24.51
CA ALA A 33 25.74 -24.61 25.70
C ALA A 33 25.74 -23.30 26.52
N ALA A 34 25.24 -22.20 25.97
CA ALA A 34 25.07 -20.93 26.68
C ALA A 34 23.61 -20.78 27.14
N ALA A 35 23.39 -20.18 28.32
CA ALA A 35 22.04 -19.88 28.78
C ALA A 35 21.36 -18.91 27.81
N LEU A 36 20.28 -19.35 27.17
CA LEU A 36 19.48 -18.52 26.26
C LEU A 36 18.88 -17.35 27.04
N PRO A 37 18.82 -16.13 26.46
CA PRO A 37 18.45 -14.90 27.19
C PRO A 37 16.93 -14.73 27.40
N PHE A 38 16.16 -15.81 27.31
CA PHE A 38 14.72 -15.80 27.50
C PHE A 38 14.33 -15.47 28.94
N HIS A 39 13.16 -14.85 29.11
CA HIS A 39 12.60 -14.64 30.44
C HIS A 39 12.46 -15.98 31.16
N SER A 40 12.87 -16.01 32.44
CA SER A 40 12.92 -17.25 33.24
C SER A 40 11.64 -18.11 33.22
N THR A 41 10.47 -17.50 33.06
CA THR A 41 9.17 -18.20 33.07
C THR A 41 8.67 -18.63 31.68
N LEU A 42 9.39 -18.32 30.61
CA LEU A 42 8.93 -18.54 29.24
C LEU A 42 8.66 -20.03 28.98
N LEU A 43 9.63 -20.88 29.34
CA LEU A 43 9.64 -22.31 29.06
C LEU A 43 8.94 -23.15 30.15
N ASP A 44 8.33 -22.51 31.14
CA ASP A 44 7.60 -23.20 32.19
C ASP A 44 6.43 -24.01 31.59
N PRO A 45 6.26 -25.30 31.91
CA PRO A 45 5.18 -26.12 31.34
C PRO A 45 3.78 -25.53 31.54
N ALA A 46 3.55 -24.86 32.67
CA ALA A 46 2.29 -24.17 32.94
C ALA A 46 2.07 -22.96 32.01
N ASN A 47 3.14 -22.22 31.69
CA ASN A 47 3.08 -21.10 30.76
C ASN A 47 2.82 -21.59 29.33
N ILE A 48 3.49 -22.66 28.90
CA ILE A 48 3.26 -23.30 27.60
C ILE A 48 1.81 -23.74 27.47
N GLN A 49 1.26 -24.42 28.48
CA GLN A 49 -0.13 -24.86 28.48
C GLN A 49 -1.11 -23.69 28.43
N ARG A 50 -0.85 -22.61 29.17
CA ARG A 50 -1.65 -21.38 29.13
C ARG A 50 -1.65 -20.77 27.73
N LEU A 51 -0.47 -20.58 27.13
CA LEU A 51 -0.33 -20.02 25.79
C LEU A 51 -0.99 -20.91 24.73
N HIS A 52 -0.89 -22.23 24.86
CA HIS A 52 -1.60 -23.15 23.96
C HIS A 52 -3.12 -22.98 24.04
N GLN A 53 -3.68 -22.84 25.25
CA GLN A 53 -5.12 -22.58 25.43
C GLN A 53 -5.54 -21.21 24.88
N GLU A 54 -4.72 -20.18 25.09
CA GLU A 54 -4.95 -18.84 24.52
C GLU A 54 -4.91 -18.87 22.99
N HIS A 55 -3.90 -19.52 22.41
CA HIS A 55 -3.80 -19.76 20.97
C HIS A 55 -5.04 -20.46 20.43
N GLU A 56 -5.45 -21.57 21.06
CA GLU A 56 -6.61 -22.36 20.64
C GLU A 56 -7.94 -21.63 20.77
N SER A 57 -8.09 -20.72 21.72
CA SER A 57 -9.34 -19.97 21.93
C SER A 57 -9.35 -18.59 21.28
N SER A 58 -8.25 -18.20 20.63
CA SER A 58 -8.10 -16.88 20.02
C SER A 58 -8.93 -16.72 18.75
N ALA A 59 -9.34 -15.48 18.48
CA ALA A 59 -10.11 -15.05 17.31
C ALA A 59 -9.63 -13.64 16.88
N PRO A 60 -9.67 -13.28 15.59
CA PRO A 60 -10.41 -13.93 14.50
C PRO A 60 -9.78 -15.20 13.91
N TYR A 61 -8.48 -15.38 14.10
CA TYR A 61 -7.75 -16.61 13.77
C TYR A 61 -6.72 -16.88 14.87
N LYS A 62 -6.08 -18.04 14.81
CA LYS A 62 -5.18 -18.53 15.86
C LYS A 62 -3.95 -17.62 15.99
N HIS A 63 -3.80 -17.01 17.16
CA HIS A 63 -2.70 -16.11 17.50
C HIS A 63 -2.41 -16.16 19.00
N ALA A 64 -1.21 -15.76 19.41
CA ALA A 64 -0.85 -15.65 20.81
C ALA A 64 0.09 -14.46 21.06
N ILE A 65 0.12 -14.00 22.33
CA ILE A 65 0.88 -12.84 22.77
C ILE A 65 1.68 -13.23 24.02
N ILE A 66 2.98 -12.94 24.01
CA ILE A 66 3.89 -13.13 25.13
C ILE A 66 4.35 -11.74 25.58
N ASN A 67 3.98 -11.30 26.77
CA ASN A 67 4.29 -9.93 27.22
C ASN A 67 5.75 -9.71 27.64
N GLN A 68 6.48 -10.78 27.96
CA GLN A 68 7.90 -10.74 28.32
C GLN A 68 8.60 -11.95 27.74
N LEU A 69 9.17 -11.78 26.55
CA LEU A 69 9.87 -12.86 25.85
C LEU A 69 11.30 -13.04 26.37
N PHE A 70 12.04 -11.93 26.50
CA PHE A 70 13.44 -11.90 26.91
C PHE A 70 13.62 -11.31 28.31
N GLU A 71 14.79 -11.52 28.91
CA GLU A 71 15.21 -10.76 30.08
C GLU A 71 15.27 -9.25 29.73
N PRO A 72 14.63 -8.35 30.49
CA PRO A 72 14.46 -6.94 30.10
C PRO A 72 15.76 -6.20 29.78
N GLU A 73 16.80 -6.40 30.61
CA GLU A 73 18.10 -5.74 30.41
C GLU A 73 18.86 -6.26 29.19
N PHE A 74 18.65 -7.51 28.81
CA PHE A 74 19.19 -8.04 27.56
C PHE A 74 18.52 -7.36 26.36
N LEU A 75 17.19 -7.25 26.38
CA LEU A 75 16.43 -6.67 25.28
C LEU A 75 16.69 -5.15 25.13
N LYS A 76 16.89 -4.43 26.24
CA LYS A 76 17.31 -3.01 26.22
C LYS A 76 18.64 -2.81 25.49
N LYS A 77 19.61 -3.71 25.69
CA LYS A 77 20.90 -3.67 24.98
C LYS A 77 20.74 -3.94 23.48
N ALA A 78 19.95 -4.95 23.11
CA ALA A 78 19.67 -5.24 21.69
C ALA A 78 18.98 -4.04 21.01
N ARG A 79 18.03 -3.40 21.70
CA ARG A 79 17.39 -2.18 21.23
C ARG A 79 18.39 -1.02 21.05
N GLN A 80 19.29 -0.83 22.02
CA GLN A 80 20.32 0.20 21.94
C GLN A 80 21.22 0.00 20.71
N GLU A 81 21.66 -1.24 20.44
CA GLU A 81 22.41 -1.58 19.23
C GLU A 81 21.64 -1.22 17.96
N ILE A 82 20.35 -1.55 17.86
CA ILE A 82 19.51 -1.18 16.70
C ILE A 82 19.48 0.34 16.51
N VAL A 83 19.14 1.08 17.57
CA VAL A 83 18.96 2.53 17.50
C VAL A 83 20.27 3.26 17.19
N GLU A 84 21.40 2.81 17.75
CA GLU A 84 22.68 3.49 17.54
C GLU A 84 23.36 3.11 16.23
N GLN A 85 23.22 1.85 15.77
CA GLN A 85 24.05 1.31 14.69
C GLN A 85 23.30 1.12 13.35
N ILE A 86 21.98 1.00 13.36
CA ILE A 86 21.21 0.65 12.14
C ILE A 86 20.52 1.87 11.55
N SER A 87 20.83 2.25 10.31
CA SER A 87 20.16 3.35 9.62
C SER A 87 18.83 2.90 8.99
N PHE A 88 17.78 3.69 9.21
CA PHE A 88 16.50 3.49 8.53
C PHE A 88 16.34 4.49 7.39
N ARG A 89 15.71 4.07 6.31
CA ARG A 89 15.25 4.89 5.19
C ARG A 89 13.73 4.75 5.12
N GLU A 90 13.05 5.86 4.91
CA GLU A 90 11.61 5.83 4.67
C GLU A 90 11.37 5.19 3.30
N LYS A 91 10.46 4.21 3.24
CA LYS A 91 9.96 3.62 2.01
C LYS A 91 8.45 3.76 2.00
N GLU A 92 7.92 4.20 0.87
CA GLU A 92 6.51 4.42 0.67
C GLU A 92 6.03 3.71 -0.62
N THR A 93 4.93 2.97 -0.50
CA THR A 93 4.27 2.22 -1.57
C THR A 93 2.77 2.43 -1.48
N ASP A 94 1.95 1.85 -2.35
CA ASP A 94 0.50 1.88 -2.18
C ASP A 94 0.03 1.29 -0.84
N ILE A 95 0.66 0.20 -0.38
CA ILE A 95 0.24 -0.59 0.79
C ILE A 95 0.89 -0.16 2.12
N TYR A 96 2.04 0.54 2.11
CA TYR A 96 2.69 0.97 3.36
C TYR A 96 3.45 2.30 3.25
N ARG A 97 3.73 2.87 4.42
CA ARG A 97 4.75 3.89 4.63
C ARG A 97 5.50 3.53 5.91
N ILE A 98 6.77 3.17 5.81
CA ILE A 98 7.57 2.62 6.92
C ILE A 98 9.03 3.04 6.80
N ASN A 99 9.74 3.14 7.93
CA ASN A 99 11.18 3.30 7.92
C ASN A 99 11.84 1.91 8.03
N GLN A 100 12.45 1.47 6.95
CA GLN A 100 13.10 0.16 6.83
C GLN A 100 14.60 0.30 6.65
N THR A 101 15.33 -0.76 6.92
CA THR A 101 16.77 -0.83 6.64
C THR A 101 16.99 -1.03 5.15
N GLY A 102 17.65 -0.07 4.50
CA GLY A 102 17.64 0.11 3.03
C GLY A 102 18.17 -1.02 2.15
N ASP A 103 18.85 -2.04 2.69
CA ASP A 103 19.40 -3.18 1.92
C ASP A 103 19.41 -4.52 2.70
N LEU A 104 18.75 -4.55 3.86
CA LEU A 104 19.05 -5.52 4.92
C LEU A 104 17.81 -6.30 5.37
N THR A 105 17.02 -6.76 4.41
CA THR A 105 15.88 -7.66 4.67
C THR A 105 16.27 -8.90 5.48
N ASN A 106 17.56 -9.17 5.68
CA ASN A 106 18.06 -10.09 6.68
C ASN A 106 19.32 -9.53 7.38
N LEU A 107 19.38 -9.58 8.72
CA LEU A 107 20.59 -9.26 9.50
C LEU A 107 21.83 -10.03 9.03
N SER A 108 21.65 -11.20 8.43
CA SER A 108 22.74 -12.01 7.86
C SER A 108 23.40 -11.43 6.60
N GLY A 109 22.77 -10.45 5.95
CA GLY A 109 23.31 -9.75 4.77
C GLY A 109 24.29 -8.61 5.09
N LEU A 110 24.42 -8.24 6.37
CA LEU A 110 25.30 -7.17 6.82
C LEU A 110 26.80 -7.52 6.65
N PRO A 111 27.67 -6.55 6.30
CA PRO A 111 29.12 -6.73 6.32
C PRO A 111 29.62 -7.18 7.70
N GLU A 112 30.68 -7.99 7.74
CA GLU A 112 31.23 -8.52 9.01
C GLU A 112 31.59 -7.41 10.02
N SER A 113 32.04 -6.24 9.53
CA SER A 113 32.34 -5.07 10.35
C SER A 113 31.10 -4.47 11.02
N GLU A 114 29.95 -4.50 10.35
CA GLU A 114 28.69 -3.99 10.90
C GLU A 114 28.05 -5.03 11.83
N LEU A 115 28.11 -6.31 11.48
CA LEU A 115 27.70 -7.40 12.36
C LEU A 115 28.45 -7.42 13.69
N ALA A 116 29.74 -7.06 13.68
CA ALA A 116 30.54 -6.97 14.90
C ALA A 116 30.05 -5.89 15.89
N LEU A 117 29.27 -4.91 15.42
CA LEU A 117 28.65 -3.87 16.24
C LEU A 117 27.30 -4.30 16.84
N LEU A 118 26.78 -5.46 16.42
CA LEU A 118 25.44 -5.95 16.77
C LEU A 118 25.46 -7.31 17.52
N PRO A 119 26.36 -7.55 18.49
CA PRO A 119 26.51 -8.86 19.12
C PRO A 119 25.27 -9.30 19.92
N THR A 120 24.58 -8.37 20.58
CA THR A 120 23.36 -8.69 21.36
C THR A 120 22.21 -9.00 20.41
N LEU A 121 22.06 -8.26 19.32
CA LEU A 121 21.06 -8.51 18.30
C LEU A 121 21.27 -9.86 17.59
N LEU A 122 22.52 -10.22 17.30
CA LEU A 122 22.86 -11.56 16.79
C LEU A 122 22.48 -12.66 17.79
N SER A 123 22.79 -12.48 19.08
CA SER A 123 22.37 -13.42 20.13
C SER A 123 20.86 -13.52 20.26
N LEU A 124 20.12 -12.43 20.03
CA LEU A 124 18.66 -12.41 20.04
C LEU A 124 18.10 -13.22 18.88
N ARG A 125 18.60 -13.00 17.65
CA ARG A 125 18.24 -13.79 16.47
C ARG A 125 18.49 -15.28 16.71
N ASP A 126 19.69 -15.62 17.16
CA ASP A 126 20.09 -17.02 17.36
C ASP A 126 19.22 -17.69 18.44
N ALA A 127 18.81 -16.95 19.48
CA ALA A 127 17.86 -17.43 20.47
C ALA A 127 16.47 -17.71 19.84
N LEU A 128 15.91 -16.78 19.06
CA LEU A 128 14.63 -16.95 18.36
C LEU A 128 14.63 -18.18 17.44
N TYR A 129 15.70 -18.41 16.68
CA TYR A 129 15.78 -19.56 15.75
C TYR A 129 16.33 -20.85 16.38
N SER A 130 16.68 -20.83 17.67
CA SER A 130 17.17 -22.00 18.40
C SER A 130 16.19 -23.17 18.38
N GLN A 131 16.70 -24.40 18.49
CA GLN A 131 15.85 -25.60 18.61
C GLN A 131 14.92 -25.51 19.82
N THR A 132 15.39 -24.91 20.92
CA THR A 132 14.60 -24.70 22.13
C THR A 132 13.37 -23.84 21.84
N PHE A 133 13.52 -22.67 21.22
CA PHE A 133 12.39 -21.78 20.95
C PHE A 133 11.45 -22.33 19.87
N ARG A 134 12.00 -22.96 18.82
CA ARG A 134 11.17 -23.63 17.80
C ARG A 134 10.34 -24.78 18.37
N SER A 135 10.87 -25.52 19.34
CA SER A 135 10.12 -26.59 20.03
C SER A 135 9.06 -26.01 20.97
N PHE A 136 9.36 -24.88 21.61
CA PHE A 136 8.38 -24.12 22.40
C PHE A 136 7.20 -23.65 21.52
N LEU A 137 7.47 -23.02 20.37
CA LEU A 137 6.42 -22.57 19.44
C LEU A 137 5.57 -23.75 18.95
N GLN A 138 6.20 -24.86 18.56
CA GLN A 138 5.49 -26.10 18.19
C GLN A 138 4.57 -26.61 19.28
N SER A 139 4.98 -26.50 20.55
CA SER A 139 4.18 -26.94 21.69
C SER A 139 2.99 -26.01 21.95
N VAL A 140 3.13 -24.72 21.63
CA VAL A 140 2.06 -23.73 21.78
C VAL A 140 1.06 -23.80 20.63
N THR A 141 1.52 -23.91 19.38
CA THR A 141 0.67 -23.78 18.19
C THR A 141 0.21 -25.12 17.61
N GLY A 142 1.02 -26.17 17.73
CA GLY A 142 0.81 -27.41 16.99
C GLY A 142 1.15 -27.31 15.49
N CYS A 143 1.80 -26.23 15.04
CA CYS A 143 2.06 -25.93 13.61
C CYS A 143 3.00 -26.94 12.90
N GLY A 144 3.53 -27.93 13.61
CA GLY A 144 4.56 -28.85 13.11
C GLY A 144 5.95 -28.21 13.00
N PRO A 145 6.94 -28.94 12.45
CA PRO A 145 8.34 -28.54 12.45
C PRO A 145 8.61 -27.17 11.81
N LEU A 146 9.63 -26.48 12.32
CA LEU A 146 10.08 -25.16 11.85
C LEU A 146 11.57 -25.20 11.50
N SER A 147 11.96 -24.53 10.42
CA SER A 147 13.35 -24.38 9.99
C SER A 147 14.17 -23.65 11.04
N GLY A 148 15.34 -24.19 11.38
CA GLY A 148 16.37 -23.50 12.16
C GLY A 148 17.46 -22.87 11.30
N ILE A 149 17.56 -23.26 10.03
CA ILE A 149 18.54 -22.76 9.06
C ILE A 149 18.02 -21.52 8.33
N LYS A 150 16.76 -21.55 7.87
CA LYS A 150 16.16 -20.44 7.12
C LYS A 150 15.63 -19.39 8.11
N THR A 151 16.50 -18.45 8.45
CA THR A 151 16.18 -17.29 9.30
C THR A 151 15.71 -16.12 8.45
N ASP A 152 14.63 -15.46 8.85
CA ASP A 152 13.99 -14.35 8.12
C ASP A 152 13.46 -13.34 9.13
N MET A 153 14.27 -12.31 9.42
CA MET A 153 13.97 -11.29 10.43
C MET A 153 14.48 -9.94 9.94
N SER A 154 13.62 -8.94 10.02
CA SER A 154 13.86 -7.56 9.65
C SER A 154 13.56 -6.62 10.81
N CYS A 155 14.11 -5.41 10.75
CA CYS A 155 13.81 -4.34 11.69
C CYS A 155 13.05 -3.23 10.96
N ALA A 156 12.00 -2.72 11.60
CA ALA A 156 11.24 -1.59 11.10
C ALA A 156 10.98 -0.58 12.21
N GLU A 157 10.96 0.70 11.84
CA GLU A 157 10.53 1.81 12.67
C GLU A 157 9.31 2.49 12.03
N TYR A 158 8.21 2.55 12.79
CA TYR A 158 7.02 3.31 12.39
C TYR A 158 7.00 4.61 13.20
N SER A 159 7.12 5.73 12.50
CA SER A 159 7.00 7.09 13.03
C SER A 159 5.63 7.68 12.66
N GLU A 160 5.37 8.93 13.05
CA GLU A 160 4.07 9.58 12.82
C GLU A 160 3.67 9.60 11.33
N GLY A 161 2.56 8.94 10.98
CA GLY A 161 2.08 8.78 9.61
C GLY A 161 2.49 7.45 8.96
N CYS A 162 3.35 6.65 9.59
CA CYS A 162 3.67 5.31 9.13
C CYS A 162 2.52 4.33 9.41
N TYR A 163 2.29 3.41 8.49
CA TYR A 163 1.25 2.38 8.53
C TYR A 163 1.62 1.20 7.62
N LEU A 164 0.94 0.06 7.79
CA LEU A 164 0.97 -1.07 6.87
C LEU A 164 -0.45 -1.62 6.71
N LEU A 165 -1.00 -1.56 5.50
CA LEU A 165 -2.39 -1.89 5.23
C LEU A 165 -2.65 -3.40 5.22
N ASN A 166 -3.91 -3.79 5.01
CA ASN A 166 -4.37 -5.16 5.20
C ASN A 166 -3.71 -6.15 4.22
N HIS A 167 -3.06 -7.19 4.74
CA HIS A 167 -2.39 -8.26 3.99
C HIS A 167 -2.40 -9.58 4.81
N ASP A 168 -2.04 -10.71 4.20
CA ASP A 168 -2.13 -12.04 4.85
C ASP A 168 -0.79 -12.76 5.09
N ASP A 169 0.34 -12.14 4.72
CA ASP A 169 1.71 -12.68 4.89
C ASP A 169 2.04 -13.95 4.08
N VAL A 170 1.17 -14.36 3.15
CA VAL A 170 1.28 -15.63 2.42
C VAL A 170 2.30 -15.53 1.29
N ILE A 171 3.56 -15.76 1.65
CA ILE A 171 4.70 -15.75 0.73
C ILE A 171 5.57 -16.99 0.95
N GLY A 172 5.79 -17.75 -0.13
CA GLY A 172 6.72 -18.87 -0.17
C GLY A 172 6.49 -19.92 0.92
N THR A 173 7.49 -20.10 1.80
CA THR A 173 7.50 -21.17 2.82
C THR A 173 7.23 -20.67 4.24
N ARG A 174 6.71 -19.45 4.42
CA ARG A 174 6.39 -18.89 5.73
C ARG A 174 5.34 -19.77 6.43
N ARG A 175 5.49 -19.98 7.75
CA ARG A 175 4.58 -20.81 8.57
C ARG A 175 4.08 -20.07 9.81
N ILE A 176 4.96 -19.38 10.53
CA ILE A 176 4.58 -18.50 11.64
C ILE A 176 5.12 -17.10 11.33
N SER A 177 4.25 -16.09 11.36
CA SER A 177 4.64 -14.68 11.40
C SER A 177 4.79 -14.24 12.85
N PHE A 178 5.78 -13.39 13.13
CA PHE A 178 5.99 -12.84 14.46
C PHE A 178 6.41 -11.37 14.43
N ILE A 179 6.11 -10.68 15.52
CA ILE A 179 6.52 -9.30 15.79
C ILE A 179 6.97 -9.21 17.25
N LEU A 180 8.22 -8.80 17.46
CA LEU A 180 8.79 -8.42 18.75
C LEU A 180 8.85 -6.90 18.86
N TYR A 181 8.07 -6.36 19.79
CA TYR A 181 7.98 -4.92 20.01
C TYR A 181 9.11 -4.40 20.89
N LEU A 182 9.81 -3.38 20.37
CA LEU A 182 10.93 -2.69 21.00
C LEU A 182 10.61 -1.20 21.22
N VAL A 183 9.32 -0.86 21.38
CA VAL A 183 8.90 0.46 21.89
C VAL A 183 9.56 0.74 23.25
N LEU A 184 9.62 2.00 23.68
CA LEU A 184 10.14 2.34 25.00
C LEU A 184 9.31 1.64 26.10
N ASP A 185 10.00 1.24 27.18
CA ASP A 185 9.33 0.83 28.42
C ASP A 185 8.82 2.04 29.20
N GLU A 186 9.59 3.13 29.18
CA GLU A 186 9.20 4.42 29.76
C GLU A 186 9.57 5.60 28.82
N PRO A 187 8.58 6.45 28.44
CA PRO A 187 7.15 6.26 28.68
C PRO A 187 6.62 5.06 27.90
N ALA A 188 5.77 4.26 28.54
CA ALA A 188 5.11 3.14 27.88
C ALA A 188 4.22 3.63 26.72
N TRP A 189 4.17 2.84 25.63
CA TRP A 189 3.30 3.11 24.49
C TRP A 189 1.83 3.18 24.91
N GLN A 190 1.09 4.18 24.41
CA GLN A 190 -0.33 4.34 24.69
C GLN A 190 -1.15 3.90 23.47
N PRO A 191 -2.30 3.23 23.64
CA PRO A 191 -3.16 2.84 22.51
C PRO A 191 -3.55 4.02 21.61
N GLU A 192 -3.73 5.21 22.17
CA GLU A 192 -4.09 6.43 21.42
C GLU A 192 -2.98 6.95 20.50
N TRP A 193 -1.77 6.38 20.59
CA TRP A 193 -0.65 6.68 19.69
C TRP A 193 -0.74 5.92 18.36
N GLY A 194 -1.70 4.99 18.24
CA GLY A 194 -1.85 4.12 17.08
C GLY A 194 -0.77 3.04 17.04
N GLY A 195 -0.46 2.53 15.84
CA GLY A 195 0.54 1.48 15.66
C GLY A 195 0.11 0.09 16.14
N ALA A 196 -1.17 -0.13 16.44
CA ALA A 196 -1.64 -1.44 16.86
C ALA A 196 -1.56 -2.47 15.72
N LEU A 197 -1.28 -3.73 16.09
CA LEU A 197 -1.54 -4.86 15.20
C LEU A 197 -3.04 -5.15 15.19
N GLU A 198 -3.66 -5.03 14.02
CA GLU A 198 -5.08 -5.25 13.81
C GLU A 198 -5.31 -6.60 13.12
N LEU A 199 -6.21 -7.45 13.64
CA LEU A 199 -6.54 -8.75 13.06
C LEU A 199 -7.98 -8.76 12.54
N TYR A 200 -8.17 -9.29 11.33
CA TYR A 200 -9.43 -9.23 10.60
C TYR A 200 -10.09 -10.61 10.53
N PRO A 201 -11.40 -10.72 10.81
CA PRO A 201 -12.15 -11.93 10.50
C PRO A 201 -12.31 -12.05 9.00
N VAL A 202 -12.49 -13.28 8.54
CA VAL A 202 -12.81 -13.57 7.15
C VAL A 202 -14.23 -14.05 7.00
N LEU A 203 -14.80 -13.69 5.88
CA LEU A 203 -16.12 -14.04 5.45
C LEU A 203 -15.92 -15.25 4.53
N GLU A 204 -16.15 -16.44 5.10
CA GLU A 204 -15.88 -17.75 4.51
C GLU A 204 -17.01 -18.19 3.56
N ALA A 205 -16.76 -19.29 2.83
CA ALA A 205 -17.78 -20.01 2.08
C ALA A 205 -18.98 -20.40 2.97
N ASP A 206 -20.18 -20.19 2.42
CA ASP A 206 -21.44 -20.53 3.09
C ASP A 206 -22.38 -21.26 2.12
N ASP A 207 -23.51 -21.77 2.62
CA ASP A 207 -24.48 -22.53 1.82
C ASP A 207 -25.03 -21.73 0.63
N SER A 208 -25.03 -20.39 0.70
CA SER A 208 -25.50 -19.50 -0.37
C SER A 208 -24.44 -19.20 -1.42
N ASN A 209 -23.16 -19.29 -1.04
CA ASN A 209 -22.02 -19.10 -1.93
C ASN A 209 -20.86 -20.05 -1.52
N PRO A 210 -20.93 -21.33 -1.90
CA PRO A 210 -19.98 -22.34 -1.44
C PRO A 210 -18.60 -22.25 -2.08
N ASP A 211 -18.49 -21.57 -3.23
CA ASP A 211 -17.27 -21.49 -4.04
C ASP A 211 -16.50 -20.17 -3.84
N ARG A 212 -16.96 -19.29 -2.94
CA ARG A 212 -16.31 -17.99 -2.71
C ARG A 212 -14.90 -18.17 -2.10
N PRO A 213 -13.94 -17.34 -2.49
CA PRO A 213 -12.70 -17.21 -1.75
C PRO A 213 -13.01 -16.60 -0.37
N ASN A 214 -12.11 -16.86 0.59
CA ASN A 214 -12.17 -16.16 1.86
C ASN A 214 -11.81 -14.69 1.66
N VAL A 215 -12.67 -13.82 2.18
CA VAL A 215 -12.55 -12.38 2.01
C VAL A 215 -12.55 -11.74 3.40
N PRO A 216 -11.55 -10.92 3.77
CA PRO A 216 -11.55 -10.26 5.06
C PRO A 216 -12.72 -9.27 5.15
N HIS A 217 -13.35 -9.24 6.31
CA HIS A 217 -14.30 -8.18 6.63
C HIS A 217 -13.60 -6.82 6.59
N ALA A 218 -14.35 -5.75 6.34
CA ALA A 218 -13.79 -4.40 6.24
C ALA A 218 -13.23 -3.81 7.55
N LYS A 219 -13.52 -4.43 8.70
CA LYS A 219 -13.15 -3.93 10.04
C LYS A 219 -12.41 -5.02 10.82
N PRO A 220 -11.36 -4.66 11.59
CA PRO A 220 -10.73 -5.60 12.49
C PRO A 220 -11.65 -5.92 13.67
N THR A 221 -11.48 -7.11 14.25
CA THR A 221 -12.19 -7.50 15.49
C THR A 221 -11.25 -7.62 16.69
N LYS A 222 -9.94 -7.56 16.44
CA LYS A 222 -8.90 -7.55 17.46
C LYS A 222 -7.89 -6.46 17.12
N SER A 223 -7.52 -5.65 18.10
CA SER A 223 -6.45 -4.67 18.02
C SER A 223 -5.51 -4.88 19.21
N ILE A 224 -4.20 -4.90 18.95
CA ILE A 224 -3.15 -5.20 19.92
C ILE A 224 -2.12 -4.04 19.87
N PRO A 225 -2.22 -3.07 20.79
CA PRO A 225 -1.23 -2.02 20.92
C PRO A 225 0.15 -2.58 21.26
N PRO A 226 1.24 -2.03 20.69
CA PRO A 226 2.58 -2.52 20.95
C PRO A 226 3.01 -2.20 22.40
N ALA A 227 3.78 -3.10 23.01
CA ALA A 227 4.36 -2.89 24.34
C ALA A 227 5.79 -3.44 24.37
N PHE A 228 6.68 -2.82 25.15
CA PHE A 228 8.07 -3.28 25.23
C PHE A 228 8.15 -4.77 25.62
N ASN A 229 8.99 -5.54 24.92
CA ASN A 229 9.22 -6.98 25.15
C ASN A 229 7.99 -7.87 24.86
N GLN A 230 6.94 -7.30 24.26
CA GLN A 230 5.79 -8.05 23.81
C GLN A 230 6.10 -8.73 22.46
N PHE A 231 5.82 -10.03 22.38
CA PHE A 231 5.96 -10.85 21.18
C PHE A 231 4.59 -11.37 20.74
N ALA A 232 4.11 -10.90 19.59
CA ALA A 232 2.89 -11.39 18.97
C ALA A 232 3.24 -12.34 17.83
N PHE A 233 2.50 -13.43 17.68
CA PHE A 233 2.71 -14.38 16.59
C PHE A 233 1.42 -15.11 16.21
N PHE A 234 1.36 -15.56 14.96
CA PHE A 234 0.24 -16.31 14.39
C PHE A 234 0.71 -17.19 13.23
N GLU A 235 -0.07 -18.22 12.92
CA GLU A 235 0.18 -19.06 11.76
C GLU A 235 -0.19 -18.33 10.46
N VAL A 236 0.64 -18.47 9.43
CA VAL A 236 0.40 -17.92 8.10
C VAL A 236 -0.58 -18.84 7.37
N GLN A 237 -1.75 -18.31 7.03
CA GLN A 237 -2.87 -19.06 6.46
C GLN A 237 -3.43 -18.31 5.22
N PRO A 238 -3.33 -18.87 4.00
CA PRO A 238 -3.85 -18.26 2.78
C PRO A 238 -5.28 -17.83 2.90
N GLY A 239 -5.55 -16.56 2.63
CA GLY A 239 -6.89 -16.02 2.70
C GLY A 239 -7.51 -16.03 4.10
N HIS A 240 -6.73 -16.18 5.18
CA HIS A 240 -7.25 -16.18 6.56
C HIS A 240 -6.50 -15.22 7.48
N SER A 241 -5.16 -15.23 7.48
CA SER A 241 -4.32 -14.47 8.43
C SER A 241 -4.21 -12.97 8.12
N PHE A 242 -5.32 -12.34 7.76
CA PHE A 242 -5.38 -10.93 7.38
C PHE A 242 -5.16 -9.99 8.56
N HIS A 243 -4.18 -9.10 8.43
CA HIS A 243 -3.82 -8.13 9.45
C HIS A 243 -3.26 -6.83 8.86
N SER A 244 -3.18 -5.79 9.69
CA SER A 244 -2.56 -4.51 9.38
C SER A 244 -1.83 -3.93 10.60
N VAL A 245 -1.03 -2.89 10.37
CA VAL A 245 -0.50 -2.00 11.40
C VAL A 245 -1.24 -0.67 11.28
N GLU A 246 -2.04 -0.34 12.30
CA GLU A 246 -2.73 0.95 12.44
C GLU A 246 -1.72 2.10 12.31
N GLU A 247 -2.11 3.22 11.70
CA GLU A 247 -1.26 4.40 11.57
C GLU A 247 -0.75 4.87 12.93
N VAL A 248 0.55 5.16 13.03
CA VAL A 248 1.12 5.83 14.21
C VAL A 248 0.77 7.32 14.12
N VAL A 249 0.02 7.83 15.10
CA VAL A 249 -0.51 9.22 15.09
C VAL A 249 0.15 10.15 16.10
N VAL A 250 1.09 9.63 16.90
CA VAL A 250 1.85 10.43 17.85
C VAL A 250 3.08 11.05 17.18
N GLN A 251 3.22 12.37 17.27
CA GLN A 251 4.44 13.04 16.84
C GLN A 251 5.61 12.67 17.76
N GLY A 252 6.75 12.30 17.18
CA GLY A 252 7.97 11.95 17.91
C GLY A 252 8.69 13.14 18.55
N ASP A 253 9.71 12.89 19.39
CA ASP A 253 10.64 13.92 19.89
C ASP A 253 11.75 14.30 18.91
N GLY A 254 11.89 13.57 17.79
CA GLY A 254 12.97 13.75 16.82
C GLY A 254 14.25 13.00 17.21
N GLU A 255 14.24 12.25 18.31
CA GLU A 255 15.32 11.31 18.64
C GLU A 255 15.05 9.95 17.99
N LYS A 256 16.08 9.36 17.37
CA LYS A 256 15.98 8.04 16.75
C LYS A 256 15.65 7.00 17.82
N GLY A 257 14.63 6.18 17.58
CA GLY A 257 14.11 5.28 18.62
C GLY A 257 13.66 6.01 19.90
N GLY A 258 13.32 7.29 19.83
CA GLY A 258 12.80 8.08 20.95
C GLY A 258 11.31 7.87 21.20
N VAL A 259 10.65 8.84 21.84
CA VAL A 259 9.20 8.83 22.02
C VAL A 259 8.53 8.93 20.64
N GLY A 260 7.52 8.10 20.42
CA GLY A 260 6.78 8.04 19.14
C GLY A 260 7.42 7.17 18.06
N ALA A 261 8.59 6.61 18.31
CA ALA A 261 9.20 5.61 17.43
C ALA A 261 8.73 4.19 17.81
N ARG A 262 7.87 3.59 16.98
CA ARG A 262 7.48 2.19 17.12
C ARG A 262 8.49 1.29 16.43
N VAL A 263 9.54 0.95 17.16
CA VAL A 263 10.57 0.00 16.72
C VAL A 263 10.10 -1.42 16.95
N SER A 264 10.25 -2.29 15.96
CA SER A 264 9.96 -3.72 16.07
C SER A 264 10.92 -4.57 15.24
N LEU A 265 11.20 -5.78 15.74
CA LEU A 265 11.74 -6.86 14.92
C LEU A 265 10.58 -7.73 14.46
N SER A 266 10.40 -7.89 13.16
CA SER A 266 9.38 -8.76 12.56
C SER A 266 10.05 -9.84 11.73
N GLY A 267 9.38 -10.96 11.54
CA GLY A 267 9.94 -12.02 10.73
C GLY A 267 9.06 -13.24 10.66
N TRP A 268 9.61 -14.29 10.05
CA TRP A 268 8.92 -15.55 9.87
C TRP A 268 9.76 -16.75 10.31
N PHE A 269 9.06 -17.75 10.84
CA PHE A 269 9.57 -19.12 10.88
C PHE A 269 9.05 -19.85 9.65
N HIS A 270 9.97 -20.47 8.91
CA HIS A 270 9.63 -21.21 7.69
C HIS A 270 9.37 -22.69 7.97
N LYS A 271 8.67 -23.34 7.05
CA LYS A 271 8.69 -24.81 6.91
C LYS A 271 10.16 -25.29 6.77
N PRO A 272 10.52 -26.47 7.29
CA PRO A 272 11.87 -27.02 7.15
C PRO A 272 12.28 -27.06 5.68
N ILE A 273 13.58 -26.91 5.41
CA ILE A 273 14.16 -27.04 4.07
C ILE A 273 14.87 -28.39 3.91
N GLU A 274 15.32 -28.70 2.69
CA GLU A 274 16.05 -29.94 2.41
C GLU A 274 17.24 -30.12 3.37
N GLY A 275 17.31 -31.28 4.03
CA GLY A 275 18.32 -31.59 5.04
C GLY A 275 17.91 -31.30 6.49
N GLU A 276 16.78 -30.64 6.74
CA GLU A 276 16.25 -30.43 8.09
C GLU A 276 15.22 -31.50 8.50
N PRO A 277 15.11 -31.83 9.81
CA PRO A 277 14.07 -32.73 10.30
C PRO A 277 12.67 -32.22 9.99
N GLY A 278 11.81 -33.10 9.46
CA GLY A 278 10.43 -32.74 9.11
C GLY A 278 10.27 -32.06 7.75
N PHE A 279 11.29 -32.07 6.89
CA PHE A 279 11.15 -31.66 5.49
C PHE A 279 10.26 -32.65 4.72
N GLU A 280 9.18 -32.14 4.13
CA GLU A 280 8.18 -32.92 3.39
C GLU A 280 8.33 -32.82 1.86
N GLY A 281 9.37 -32.13 1.36
CA GLY A 281 9.57 -31.87 -0.07
C GLY A 281 9.11 -30.46 -0.49
N THR A 282 9.34 -30.12 -1.76
CA THR A 282 8.88 -28.85 -2.39
C THR A 282 7.52 -28.97 -3.07
N GLU A 283 6.97 -30.18 -3.16
CA GLU A 283 5.65 -30.43 -3.73
C GLU A 283 4.57 -29.94 -2.77
N GLY A 284 3.86 -28.86 -3.12
CA GLY A 284 2.57 -28.58 -2.50
C GLY A 284 2.21 -27.13 -2.16
N TYR A 285 3.00 -26.12 -2.53
CA TYR A 285 2.57 -24.74 -2.24
C TYR A 285 3.00 -23.73 -3.29
N ALA A 286 2.20 -23.64 -4.35
CA ALA A 286 2.15 -22.50 -5.25
C ALA A 286 0.79 -21.81 -5.11
N ALA A 287 0.36 -21.51 -3.87
CA ALA A 287 -0.73 -20.58 -3.70
C ALA A 287 -0.23 -19.23 -4.22
N LYS A 288 -0.83 -18.74 -5.31
CA LYS A 288 -0.60 -17.36 -5.76
C LYS A 288 -0.92 -16.45 -4.58
N SER A 289 -0.01 -15.56 -4.21
CA SER A 289 -0.23 -14.63 -3.10
C SER A 289 -1.53 -13.84 -3.35
N SER A 290 -2.20 -13.43 -2.27
CA SER A 290 -3.32 -12.49 -2.34
C SER A 290 -2.95 -11.24 -3.17
N LEU A 291 -1.69 -10.82 -3.08
CA LEU A 291 -1.09 -9.72 -3.86
C LEU A 291 -1.08 -9.99 -5.38
N GLN A 292 -0.70 -11.19 -5.84
CA GLN A 292 -0.78 -11.56 -7.26
C GLN A 292 -2.22 -11.66 -7.79
N GLN A 293 -3.21 -11.82 -6.91
CA GLN A 293 -4.63 -11.84 -7.28
C GLN A 293 -5.21 -10.42 -7.41
N LEU A 294 -4.59 -9.41 -6.78
CA LEU A 294 -5.04 -8.00 -6.84
C LEU A 294 -4.98 -7.42 -8.26
N TYR A 295 -3.91 -7.70 -8.99
CA TYR A 295 -3.61 -7.06 -10.27
C TYR A 295 -4.53 -7.49 -11.43
N ALA A 296 -5.36 -8.53 -11.25
CA ALA A 296 -6.20 -9.09 -12.32
C ALA A 296 -7.71 -9.15 -11.98
N THR A 297 -8.15 -8.51 -10.89
CA THR A 297 -9.55 -8.64 -10.42
C THR A 297 -10.41 -7.45 -10.83
N THR A 298 -11.29 -7.66 -11.81
CA THR A 298 -12.46 -6.79 -12.04
C THR A 298 -13.45 -6.98 -10.88
N LEU A 299 -13.61 -5.96 -10.03
CA LEU A 299 -14.47 -6.07 -8.84
C LEU A 299 -15.97 -6.02 -9.15
N GLU A 300 -16.36 -5.26 -10.17
CA GLU A 300 -17.76 -5.08 -10.57
C GLU A 300 -17.87 -5.03 -12.10
N PRO A 301 -18.87 -5.68 -12.70
CA PRO A 301 -19.10 -5.57 -14.14
C PRO A 301 -19.59 -4.17 -14.52
N PRO A 302 -19.22 -3.67 -15.72
CA PRO A 302 -19.65 -2.36 -16.20
C PRO A 302 -21.16 -2.31 -16.46
N THR A 303 -21.75 -1.13 -16.24
CA THR A 303 -23.08 -0.80 -16.76
C THR A 303 -22.96 -0.27 -18.17
N LEU A 304 -23.57 -0.95 -19.14
CA LEU A 304 -23.54 -0.54 -20.55
C LEU A 304 -24.51 0.60 -20.84
N TYR A 305 -24.13 1.52 -21.71
CA TYR A 305 -25.05 2.53 -22.24
C TYR A 305 -26.06 1.90 -23.20
N PRO A 306 -27.34 2.32 -23.17
CA PRO A 306 -28.33 1.86 -24.13
C PRO A 306 -28.07 2.44 -25.52
N SER A 307 -28.33 1.63 -26.57
CA SER A 307 -28.41 2.09 -27.97
C SER A 307 -27.17 2.84 -28.48
N ILE A 308 -26.01 2.18 -28.46
CA ILE A 308 -24.77 2.70 -29.04
C ILE A 308 -24.77 2.43 -30.55
N ASP A 309 -24.81 3.49 -31.36
CA ASP A 309 -24.58 3.38 -32.80
C ASP A 309 -23.08 3.55 -33.08
N LEU A 310 -22.41 2.44 -33.38
CA LEU A 310 -20.98 2.40 -33.65
C LEU A 310 -20.61 3.01 -35.01
N ASN A 311 -21.60 3.27 -35.89
CA ASN A 311 -21.37 3.73 -37.26
C ASN A 311 -21.62 5.24 -37.43
N MET A 312 -21.97 5.96 -36.36
CA MET A 312 -22.21 7.39 -36.40
C MET A 312 -20.93 8.18 -36.11
N PRO A 313 -20.71 9.32 -36.79
CA PRO A 313 -19.54 10.17 -36.53
C PRO A 313 -19.58 10.68 -35.08
N LEU A 314 -18.39 10.73 -34.45
CA LEU A 314 -18.28 11.18 -33.07
C LEU A 314 -18.69 12.67 -32.94
N PRO A 315 -19.52 13.01 -31.95
CA PRO A 315 -19.96 14.39 -31.75
C PRO A 315 -18.80 15.29 -31.30
N LEU A 316 -18.51 16.33 -32.09
CA LEU A 316 -17.51 17.35 -31.76
C LEU A 316 -17.97 18.32 -30.66
N ILE A 317 -19.28 18.46 -30.47
CA ILE A 317 -19.89 19.27 -29.40
C ILE A 317 -21.19 18.61 -28.92
N PRO A 318 -21.62 18.83 -27.67
CA PRO A 318 -22.93 18.41 -27.18
C PRO A 318 -24.09 19.02 -27.96
N SER A 319 -25.17 18.27 -28.17
CA SER A 319 -26.38 18.73 -28.86
C SER A 319 -27.21 19.68 -27.99
N ALA A 320 -28.18 20.38 -28.60
CA ALA A 320 -29.11 21.22 -27.85
C ALA A 320 -29.94 20.45 -26.79
N GLU A 321 -30.16 19.14 -26.99
CA GLU A 321 -30.86 18.31 -25.99
C GLU A 321 -29.92 17.92 -24.86
N ASP A 322 -28.65 17.58 -25.17
CA ASP A 322 -27.63 17.33 -24.15
C ASP A 322 -27.41 18.56 -23.27
N LEU A 323 -27.36 19.75 -23.88
CA LEU A 323 -27.18 21.00 -23.14
C LEU A 323 -28.32 21.29 -22.16
N LYS A 324 -29.56 20.84 -22.40
CA LYS A 324 -30.66 20.99 -21.42
C LYS A 324 -30.40 20.17 -20.16
N VAL A 325 -29.73 19.03 -20.29
CA VAL A 325 -29.36 18.15 -19.17
C VAL A 325 -28.12 18.69 -18.45
N LEU A 326 -27.11 19.15 -19.19
CA LEU A 326 -25.80 19.52 -18.65
C LEU A 326 -25.74 20.95 -18.08
N SER A 327 -26.36 21.92 -18.74
CA SER A 327 -26.25 23.35 -18.39
C SER A 327 -26.75 23.74 -16.99
N PRO A 328 -27.69 23.02 -16.34
CA PRO A 328 -28.04 23.30 -14.94
C PRO A 328 -26.92 23.01 -13.92
N TYR A 329 -25.86 22.29 -14.31
CA TYR A 329 -24.83 21.81 -13.38
C TYR A 329 -23.41 22.19 -13.80
N ILE A 330 -23.09 22.14 -15.10
CA ILE A 330 -21.73 22.28 -15.61
C ILE A 330 -21.48 23.71 -16.11
N ASN A 331 -20.25 24.18 -15.92
CA ASN A 331 -19.78 25.47 -16.36
C ASN A 331 -19.86 25.59 -17.91
N PRO A 332 -20.57 26.61 -18.45
CA PRO A 332 -20.81 26.74 -19.89
C PRO A 332 -19.56 26.85 -20.76
N GLN A 333 -18.40 27.18 -20.18
CA GLN A 333 -17.14 27.23 -20.94
C GLN A 333 -16.81 25.87 -21.60
N TYR A 334 -17.20 24.77 -20.96
CA TYR A 334 -16.96 23.41 -21.46
C TYR A 334 -17.95 22.97 -22.56
N PHE A 335 -18.87 23.86 -22.96
CA PHE A 335 -19.72 23.66 -24.14
C PHE A 335 -19.29 24.53 -25.34
N SER A 336 -18.31 25.41 -25.14
CA SER A 336 -17.82 26.29 -26.19
C SER A 336 -17.04 25.48 -27.22
N ALA A 337 -17.44 25.55 -28.49
CA ALA A 337 -16.72 24.90 -29.59
C ALA A 337 -15.23 25.32 -29.62
N SER A 338 -14.93 26.58 -29.30
CA SER A 338 -13.55 27.10 -29.26
C SER A 338 -12.72 26.49 -28.11
N ILE A 339 -13.34 26.20 -26.97
CA ILE A 339 -12.64 25.59 -25.83
C ILE A 339 -12.47 24.09 -26.09
N LEU A 340 -13.52 23.41 -26.56
CA LEU A 340 -13.47 22.00 -26.91
C LEU A 340 -12.45 21.70 -28.02
N SER A 341 -12.30 22.60 -29.01
CA SER A 341 -11.27 22.47 -30.05
C SER A 341 -9.84 22.65 -29.53
N GLN A 342 -9.64 23.19 -28.34
CA GLN A 342 -8.33 23.32 -27.69
C GLN A 342 -8.06 22.14 -26.74
N LEU A 343 -9.05 21.75 -25.95
CA LEU A 343 -8.91 20.67 -24.96
C LEU A 343 -8.75 19.29 -25.62
N ARG A 344 -9.45 19.04 -26.73
CA ARG A 344 -9.39 17.72 -27.38
C ARG A 344 -8.00 17.37 -27.93
N PRO A 345 -7.32 18.24 -28.70
CA PRO A 345 -5.94 17.98 -29.09
C PRO A 345 -5.00 17.76 -27.90
N GLN A 346 -5.18 18.51 -26.80
CA GLN A 346 -4.41 18.32 -25.59
C GLN A 346 -4.62 16.93 -24.98
N PHE A 347 -5.87 16.44 -24.95
CA PHE A 347 -6.14 15.08 -24.49
C PHE A 347 -5.52 14.02 -25.42
N ILE A 348 -5.61 14.21 -26.74
CA ILE A 348 -5.01 13.29 -27.72
C ILE A 348 -3.49 13.22 -27.55
N GLU A 349 -2.84 14.35 -27.25
CA GLU A 349 -1.38 14.43 -27.08
C GLU A 349 -0.92 13.86 -25.73
N THR A 350 -1.66 14.12 -24.65
CA THR A 350 -1.20 13.83 -23.28
C THR A 350 -1.92 12.69 -22.59
N SER A 351 -2.99 12.15 -23.21
CA SER A 351 -3.89 11.15 -22.61
C SER A 351 -4.56 11.60 -21.31
N GLN A 352 -4.54 12.90 -20.99
CA GLN A 352 -5.10 13.43 -19.76
C GLN A 352 -5.68 14.85 -19.91
N LEU A 353 -6.66 15.17 -19.07
CA LEU A 353 -7.18 16.53 -18.88
C LEU A 353 -7.54 16.77 -17.42
N LEU A 354 -7.28 17.98 -16.93
CA LEU A 354 -7.78 18.47 -15.63
C LEU A 354 -8.54 19.77 -15.82
N LEU A 355 -9.85 19.73 -15.60
CA LEU A 355 -10.77 20.83 -15.88
C LEU A 355 -11.25 21.47 -14.57
N GLY A 356 -10.67 22.61 -14.20
CA GLY A 356 -11.01 23.33 -12.97
C GLY A 356 -12.27 24.18 -13.05
N SER A 357 -12.95 24.38 -11.92
CA SER A 357 -14.25 25.06 -11.86
C SER A 357 -15.30 24.41 -12.79
N PHE A 358 -15.36 23.08 -12.74
CA PHE A 358 -16.18 22.27 -13.64
C PHE A 358 -17.68 22.48 -13.44
N LEU A 359 -18.14 22.43 -12.18
CA LEU A 359 -19.50 22.74 -11.78
C LEU A 359 -19.76 24.23 -11.72
N LEU A 360 -21.01 24.62 -11.93
CA LEU A 360 -21.50 25.98 -11.71
C LEU A 360 -21.22 26.44 -10.26
N PRO A 361 -20.88 27.72 -10.05
CA PRO A 361 -20.58 28.24 -8.71
C PRO A 361 -21.70 28.02 -7.68
N SER A 362 -22.97 28.05 -8.09
CA SER A 362 -24.10 27.81 -7.18
C SER A 362 -24.11 26.40 -6.60
N ILE A 363 -23.87 25.39 -7.44
CA ILE A 363 -23.83 23.97 -7.04
C ILE A 363 -22.55 23.70 -6.24
N ALA A 364 -21.41 24.18 -6.74
CA ALA A 364 -20.13 24.02 -6.05
C ALA A 364 -20.18 24.62 -4.64
N ASN A 365 -20.57 25.89 -4.48
CA ASN A 365 -20.58 26.53 -3.17
C ASN A 365 -21.53 25.85 -2.16
N GLU A 366 -22.70 25.37 -2.62
CA GLU A 366 -23.63 24.62 -1.77
C GLU A 366 -23.01 23.28 -1.31
N LEU A 367 -22.43 22.52 -2.24
CA LEU A 367 -21.74 21.26 -1.92
C LEU A 367 -20.58 21.47 -0.97
N GLU A 368 -19.77 22.51 -1.17
CA GLU A 368 -18.61 22.79 -0.33
C GLU A 368 -19.02 23.03 1.12
N GLY A 369 -20.07 23.83 1.33
CA GLY A 369 -20.62 24.10 2.66
C GLY A 369 -21.09 22.81 3.34
N LEU A 370 -21.87 22.00 2.63
CA LEU A 370 -22.43 20.75 3.16
C LEU A 370 -21.36 19.70 3.47
N ILE A 371 -20.35 19.55 2.59
CA ILE A 371 -19.23 18.64 2.82
C ILE A 371 -18.42 19.09 4.04
N ARG A 372 -18.14 20.40 4.15
CA ARG A 372 -17.42 20.96 5.29
C ARG A 372 -18.15 20.76 6.62
N GLU A 373 -19.48 20.84 6.62
CA GLU A 373 -20.29 20.52 7.80
C GLU A 373 -20.19 19.03 8.17
N ALA A 374 -20.27 18.14 7.18
CA ALA A 374 -20.15 16.70 7.38
C ALA A 374 -18.77 16.29 7.91
N ASP A 375 -17.71 16.91 7.39
CA ASP A 375 -16.34 16.70 7.89
C ASP A 375 -16.17 17.29 9.28
N ALA A 376 -16.62 18.53 9.55
CA ALA A 376 -16.49 19.13 10.87
C ALA A 376 -17.15 18.29 11.98
N GLU A 377 -18.29 17.65 11.71
CA GLU A 377 -18.93 16.75 12.66
C GLU A 377 -18.15 15.44 12.84
N ALA A 378 -17.63 14.85 11.76
CA ALA A 378 -16.82 13.62 11.82
C ALA A 378 -15.49 13.83 12.57
N GLU A 379 -14.94 15.04 12.50
CA GLU A 379 -13.66 15.43 13.10
C GLU A 379 -13.75 15.79 14.60
N LYS A 380 -14.96 15.89 15.14
CA LYS A 380 -15.21 16.31 16.51
C LYS A 380 -14.64 15.29 17.52
N GLY A 381 -13.71 15.75 18.35
CA GLY A 381 -13.05 14.90 19.35
C GLY A 381 -11.93 14.02 18.78
N ARG A 382 -11.64 14.11 17.48
CA ARG A 382 -10.55 13.38 16.82
C ARG A 382 -9.29 14.23 16.72
N ARG A 383 -9.44 15.48 16.28
CA ARG A 383 -8.31 16.40 16.08
C ARG A 383 -7.85 17.06 17.36
N ASN A 384 -6.56 17.38 17.37
CA ASN A 384 -5.89 18.12 18.43
C ASN A 384 -6.18 17.60 19.85
N GLN A 385 -6.22 16.27 20.02
CA GLN A 385 -6.45 15.67 21.32
C GLN A 385 -5.16 15.70 22.16
N VAL A 386 -5.27 16.19 23.39
CA VAL A 386 -4.16 16.17 24.36
C VAL A 386 -4.19 14.84 25.09
N ILE A 387 -3.10 14.08 25.02
CA ILE A 387 -3.03 12.77 25.66
C ILE A 387 -2.66 12.96 27.15
N PRO A 388 -3.38 12.36 28.11
CA PRO A 388 -3.20 12.63 29.55
C PRO A 388 -1.79 12.36 30.15
N LYS A 389 -0.87 11.75 29.40
CA LYS A 389 0.47 11.34 29.86
C LYS A 389 1.64 11.82 29.00
N GLY A 390 1.37 12.40 27.84
CA GLY A 390 2.39 13.06 27.03
C GLY A 390 1.85 14.45 26.77
N GLU A 391 2.62 15.50 27.03
CA GLU A 391 2.29 16.89 26.70
C GLU A 391 2.24 17.12 25.17
N ARG A 392 1.69 16.16 24.43
CA ARG A 392 1.65 16.02 22.99
C ARG A 392 0.21 16.01 22.54
N THR A 393 0.01 16.56 21.36
CA THR A 393 -1.28 16.68 20.70
C THR A 393 -1.29 15.70 19.53
N VAL A 394 -2.36 14.90 19.40
CA VAL A 394 -2.51 13.92 18.32
C VAL A 394 -3.79 14.16 17.52
N ASN A 395 -3.81 13.68 16.27
CA ASN A 395 -5.03 13.49 15.50
C ASN A 395 -5.37 12.00 15.51
N LEU A 396 -6.36 11.60 16.31
CA LEU A 396 -6.71 10.19 16.48
C LEU A 396 -7.13 9.56 15.14
N VAL A 397 -6.90 8.26 14.98
CA VAL A 397 -7.46 7.49 13.87
C VAL A 397 -8.99 7.55 13.93
N THR A 398 -9.64 7.67 12.77
CA THR A 398 -11.10 7.72 12.71
C THR A 398 -11.71 6.41 13.23
N PRO A 399 -12.76 6.43 14.06
CA PRO A 399 -13.44 5.22 14.50
C PRO A 399 -13.95 4.37 13.33
N GLN A 400 -13.82 3.05 13.44
CA GLN A 400 -14.10 2.09 12.36
C GLN A 400 -15.53 2.17 11.78
N ASP A 401 -16.50 2.60 12.58
CA ASP A 401 -17.92 2.76 12.26
C ASP A 401 -18.29 4.19 11.79
N ALA A 402 -17.38 5.15 11.89
CA ALA A 402 -17.67 6.53 11.52
C ALA A 402 -17.95 6.65 10.01
N GLY A 403 -18.98 7.42 9.65
CA GLY A 403 -19.35 7.65 8.24
C GLY A 403 -20.17 6.54 7.60
N GLU A 404 -20.48 5.44 8.30
CA GLU A 404 -21.40 4.41 7.85
C GLU A 404 -22.88 4.76 8.17
N GLY A 405 -23.80 4.29 7.33
CA GLY A 405 -25.24 4.47 7.49
C GLY A 405 -25.76 5.73 6.81
N LYS A 406 -27.07 5.98 6.93
CA LYS A 406 -27.77 7.09 6.23
C LYS A 406 -27.55 7.08 4.70
N GLY A 407 -27.41 5.89 4.12
CA GLY A 407 -27.14 5.68 2.70
C GLY A 407 -25.66 5.47 2.37
N TRP A 408 -24.73 5.66 3.30
CA TRP A 408 -23.32 5.32 3.11
C TRP A 408 -23.02 3.89 3.55
N GLU A 409 -22.24 3.19 2.76
CA GLU A 409 -21.76 1.83 3.03
C GLU A 409 -20.24 1.75 2.87
N ILE A 410 -19.60 0.80 3.56
CA ILE A 410 -18.17 0.57 3.42
C ILE A 410 -17.96 -0.39 2.25
N VAL A 411 -17.23 0.09 1.24
CA VAL A 411 -16.77 -0.71 0.12
C VAL A 411 -15.45 -1.36 0.51
N GLY A 412 -15.32 -2.64 0.19
CA GLY A 412 -14.16 -3.47 0.47
C GLY A 412 -13.80 -4.36 -0.73
N PRO A 413 -13.04 -5.46 -0.50
CA PRO A 413 -12.45 -5.87 0.77
C PRO A 413 -11.11 -5.16 1.06
N PRO A 414 -10.70 -5.04 2.35
CA PRO A 414 -9.61 -4.14 2.77
C PRO A 414 -8.23 -4.53 2.24
N HIS A 415 -7.98 -5.79 1.91
CA HIS A 415 -6.74 -6.18 1.24
C HIS A 415 -6.65 -5.68 -0.21
N ILE A 416 -7.68 -5.01 -0.72
CA ILE A 416 -7.76 -4.43 -2.08
C ILE A 416 -8.10 -2.94 -2.01
N GLN A 417 -9.13 -2.60 -1.25
CA GLN A 417 -9.66 -1.25 -1.15
C GLN A 417 -10.51 -1.09 0.11
N ARG A 418 -10.62 0.13 0.58
CA ARG A 418 -11.53 0.48 1.67
C ARG A 418 -11.94 1.94 1.53
N PHE A 419 -13.22 2.22 1.36
CA PHE A 419 -13.77 3.58 1.36
C PHE A 419 -15.27 3.57 1.64
N CYS A 420 -15.86 4.72 1.95
CA CYS A 420 -17.31 4.85 2.02
C CYS A 420 -17.89 5.19 0.63
N ALA A 421 -18.90 4.45 0.17
CA ALA A 421 -19.67 4.78 -1.01
C ALA A 421 -21.11 5.18 -0.65
N LEU A 422 -21.67 6.13 -1.38
CA LEU A 422 -23.09 6.49 -1.24
C LEU A 422 -23.94 5.56 -2.10
N SER A 423 -24.87 4.85 -1.46
CA SER A 423 -25.80 3.94 -2.10
C SER A 423 -26.86 4.69 -2.90
N SER A 424 -27.02 4.31 -4.16
CA SER A 424 -28.01 4.89 -5.07
C SER A 424 -29.45 4.40 -4.82
N THR A 425 -29.64 3.33 -4.04
CA THR A 425 -30.94 2.66 -3.86
C THR A 425 -31.71 3.13 -2.63
N THR A 426 -31.06 3.84 -1.72
CA THR A 426 -31.70 4.38 -0.51
C THR A 426 -32.23 5.79 -0.75
N SER A 427 -33.42 6.09 -0.23
CA SER A 427 -33.96 7.46 -0.28
C SER A 427 -32.96 8.40 0.37
N ALA A 428 -32.47 9.39 -0.40
CA ALA A 428 -31.41 10.28 0.03
C ALA A 428 -31.74 10.90 1.40
N SER A 429 -30.92 10.59 2.40
CA SER A 429 -31.18 10.92 3.80
C SER A 429 -30.88 12.38 4.15
N SER A 430 -30.12 13.08 3.29
CA SER A 430 -29.66 14.44 3.52
C SER A 430 -29.59 15.24 2.21
N ARG A 431 -29.53 16.57 2.32
CA ARG A 431 -29.33 17.46 1.18
C ARG A 431 -28.00 17.18 0.45
N LEU A 432 -26.93 16.91 1.22
CA LEU A 432 -25.63 16.52 0.68
C LEU A 432 -25.74 15.25 -0.17
N ALA A 433 -26.33 14.19 0.38
CA ALA A 433 -26.52 12.92 -0.34
C ALA A 433 -27.39 13.11 -1.60
N THR A 434 -28.41 13.96 -1.53
CA THR A 434 -29.27 14.27 -2.69
C THR A 434 -28.48 14.92 -3.82
N LEU A 435 -27.63 15.91 -3.51
CA LEU A 435 -26.81 16.59 -4.51
C LEU A 435 -25.73 15.67 -5.09
N LEU A 436 -25.05 14.89 -4.24
CA LEU A 436 -24.06 13.92 -4.69
C LEU A 436 -24.69 12.85 -5.60
N ASN A 437 -25.86 12.31 -5.24
CA ASN A 437 -26.59 11.38 -6.11
C ASN A 437 -27.03 12.04 -7.42
N THR A 438 -27.44 13.31 -7.39
CA THR A 438 -27.79 14.06 -8.62
C THR A 438 -26.58 14.20 -9.55
N LEU A 439 -25.39 14.49 -9.01
CA LEU A 439 -24.16 14.54 -9.80
C LEU A 439 -23.74 13.15 -10.29
N HIS A 440 -23.91 12.11 -9.47
CA HIS A 440 -23.64 10.73 -9.87
C HIS A 440 -24.58 10.27 -10.99
N ASP A 441 -25.86 10.65 -10.94
CA ASP A 441 -26.81 10.44 -12.03
C ASP A 441 -26.36 11.19 -13.29
N LEU A 442 -25.97 12.46 -13.15
CA LEU A 442 -25.53 13.32 -14.26
C LEU A 442 -24.38 12.67 -15.06
N ILE A 443 -23.31 12.22 -14.39
CA ILE A 443 -22.14 11.67 -15.07
C ILE A 443 -22.42 10.34 -15.80
N ARG A 444 -23.52 9.67 -15.47
CA ARG A 444 -23.98 8.42 -16.09
C ARG A 444 -24.97 8.65 -17.24
N THR A 445 -25.33 9.91 -17.52
CA THR A 445 -26.29 10.22 -18.59
C THR A 445 -25.66 10.11 -19.97
N PRO A 446 -26.44 9.80 -21.02
CA PRO A 446 -25.99 9.90 -22.40
C PRO A 446 -25.49 11.30 -22.79
N ALA A 447 -26.03 12.36 -22.17
CA ALA A 447 -25.59 13.72 -22.40
C ALA A 447 -24.15 13.96 -21.90
N PHE A 448 -23.83 13.47 -20.71
CA PHE A 448 -22.46 13.55 -20.17
C PHE A 448 -21.50 12.68 -20.97
N ARG A 449 -21.95 11.50 -21.40
CA ARG A 449 -21.21 10.66 -22.34
C ARG A 449 -20.83 11.41 -23.62
N THR A 450 -21.78 12.15 -24.22
CA THR A 450 -21.50 13.00 -25.39
C THR A 450 -20.44 14.06 -25.08
N LEU A 451 -20.48 14.68 -23.90
CA LEU A 451 -19.45 15.64 -23.48
C LEU A 451 -18.07 14.97 -23.35
N LEU A 452 -17.98 13.78 -22.76
CA LEU A 452 -16.73 13.00 -22.71
C LEU A 452 -16.20 12.75 -24.12
N THR A 453 -17.04 12.26 -25.03
CA THR A 453 -16.66 12.04 -26.43
C THR A 453 -16.19 13.32 -27.13
N SER A 454 -16.85 14.46 -26.87
CA SER A 454 -16.41 15.75 -27.42
C SER A 454 -15.05 16.20 -26.88
N LEU A 455 -14.70 15.83 -25.64
CA LEU A 455 -13.42 16.16 -25.00
C LEU A 455 -12.29 15.22 -25.42
N THR A 456 -12.58 13.93 -25.63
CA THR A 456 -11.54 12.89 -25.74
C THR A 456 -11.44 12.24 -27.11
N SER A 457 -12.42 12.43 -27.99
CA SER A 457 -12.60 11.63 -29.22
C SER A 457 -12.78 10.12 -28.95
N LEU A 458 -13.22 9.75 -27.75
CA LEU A 458 -13.46 8.35 -27.38
C LEU A 458 -14.96 8.06 -27.32
N LEU A 459 -15.35 6.91 -27.86
CA LEU A 459 -16.71 6.40 -27.69
C LEU A 459 -16.81 5.59 -26.39
N CYS A 460 -17.45 6.17 -25.39
CA CYS A 460 -17.73 5.50 -24.12
C CYS A 460 -18.86 4.48 -24.25
N ILE A 461 -18.60 3.20 -23.94
CA ILE A 461 -19.57 2.10 -24.13
C ILE A 461 -20.20 1.58 -22.83
N GLY A 462 -19.45 1.62 -21.75
CA GLY A 462 -19.89 1.17 -20.43
C GLY A 462 -19.17 1.94 -19.34
N TYR A 463 -19.64 1.82 -18.11
CA TYR A 463 -19.01 2.47 -16.96
C TYR A 463 -19.19 1.69 -15.66
N THR A 464 -18.23 1.83 -14.75
CA THR A 464 -18.38 1.60 -13.31
C THR A 464 -18.18 2.94 -12.61
N SER A 465 -18.97 3.27 -11.58
CA SER A 465 -18.83 4.58 -10.92
C SER A 465 -19.43 4.61 -9.52
N HIS A 466 -18.83 5.43 -8.66
CA HIS A 466 -19.23 5.60 -7.26
C HIS A 466 -19.14 7.07 -6.84
N VAL A 467 -19.95 7.44 -5.85
CA VAL A 467 -19.70 8.60 -4.99
C VAL A 467 -18.86 8.12 -3.83
N ARG A 468 -17.62 8.59 -3.70
CA ARG A 468 -16.67 8.07 -2.72
C ARG A 468 -16.32 9.12 -1.67
N ARG A 469 -16.19 8.65 -0.43
CA ARG A 469 -15.61 9.38 0.69
C ARG A 469 -14.51 8.52 1.30
N PHE A 470 -13.30 9.07 1.35
CA PHE A 470 -12.16 8.48 2.04
C PHE A 470 -11.99 9.17 3.40
N ARG A 471 -12.09 8.41 4.48
CA ARG A 471 -11.99 8.90 5.86
C ARG A 471 -10.52 8.91 6.32
N PRO A 472 -10.07 9.98 6.99
CA PRO A 472 -8.72 10.07 7.55
C PRO A 472 -8.40 8.88 8.47
N GLY A 473 -7.28 8.23 8.27
CA GLY A 473 -6.81 7.10 9.06
C GLY A 473 -7.43 5.75 8.70
N LEU A 474 -8.29 5.64 7.67
CA LEU A 474 -9.01 4.39 7.37
C LEU A 474 -8.97 3.95 5.91
N ASP A 475 -9.10 4.89 4.97
CA ASP A 475 -9.56 4.57 3.62
C ASP A 475 -8.48 4.78 2.55
N TYR A 476 -8.48 3.91 1.54
CA TYR A 476 -7.48 3.78 0.48
C TYR A 476 -8.01 2.90 -0.66
N THR A 477 -7.27 2.84 -1.77
CA THR A 477 -7.27 1.67 -2.67
C THR A 477 -5.82 1.22 -2.89
N LEU A 478 -5.62 -0.04 -3.23
CA LEU A 478 -4.31 -0.55 -3.66
C LEU A 478 -4.18 -0.53 -5.18
N ALA A 479 -2.93 -0.59 -5.66
CA ALA A 479 -2.57 -0.51 -7.07
C ALA A 479 -3.23 -1.63 -7.87
N ARG A 480 -4.02 -1.25 -8.88
CA ARG A 480 -4.72 -2.19 -9.77
C ARG A 480 -4.71 -1.70 -11.21
N GLY A 481 -4.56 -2.63 -12.14
CA GLY A 481 -4.59 -2.37 -13.57
C GLY A 481 -5.45 -3.38 -14.28
N GLU A 482 -5.64 -3.16 -15.58
CA GLU A 482 -6.11 -4.23 -16.45
C GLU A 482 -4.93 -5.16 -16.77
N PRO A 483 -5.17 -6.47 -16.99
CA PRO A 483 -4.17 -7.37 -17.54
C PRO A 483 -3.53 -6.80 -18.81
N SER A 484 -2.31 -7.23 -19.16
CA SER A 484 -1.56 -6.70 -20.32
C SER A 484 -2.29 -6.86 -21.67
N ASP A 485 -3.24 -7.79 -21.76
CA ASP A 485 -4.12 -8.02 -22.91
C ASP A 485 -5.54 -7.45 -22.74
N GLY A 486 -5.75 -6.64 -21.70
CA GLY A 486 -7.03 -6.01 -21.34
C GLY A 486 -7.39 -4.80 -22.21
N GLU A 487 -8.58 -4.26 -21.98
CA GLU A 487 -9.09 -3.10 -22.72
C GLU A 487 -8.58 -1.77 -22.12
N VAL A 488 -8.43 -0.77 -22.97
CA VAL A 488 -8.13 0.61 -22.56
C VAL A 488 -9.33 1.20 -21.83
N LYS A 489 -9.07 1.91 -20.73
CA LYS A 489 -10.11 2.54 -19.90
C LYS A 489 -9.92 4.04 -19.80
N LEU A 490 -11.03 4.77 -19.78
CA LEU A 490 -11.04 6.19 -19.44
C LEU A 490 -11.42 6.36 -17.97
N ASP A 491 -10.46 6.76 -17.14
CA ASP A 491 -10.70 7.17 -15.77
C ASP A 491 -11.33 8.57 -15.75
N VAL A 492 -12.46 8.72 -15.05
CA VAL A 492 -13.19 9.99 -14.93
C VAL A 492 -13.41 10.28 -13.45
N GLY A 493 -12.90 11.41 -12.95
CA GLY A 493 -13.01 11.80 -11.55
C GLY A 493 -13.43 13.25 -11.36
N LEU A 494 -14.54 13.50 -10.68
CA LEU A 494 -14.90 14.84 -10.21
C LEU A 494 -14.44 15.02 -8.76
N GLY A 495 -13.34 15.75 -8.57
CA GLY A 495 -12.79 16.10 -7.26
C GLY A 495 -13.71 17.06 -6.51
N LEU A 496 -14.13 16.67 -5.31
CA LEU A 496 -14.98 17.43 -4.40
C LEU A 496 -14.34 17.57 -3.02
N THR A 497 -13.02 17.50 -2.93
CA THR A 497 -12.31 17.66 -1.65
C THR A 497 -12.17 19.15 -1.34
N PRO A 498 -12.78 19.68 -0.26
CA PRO A 498 -12.86 21.13 -0.03
C PRO A 498 -11.49 21.80 0.02
N LYS A 499 -11.42 23.05 -0.45
CA LYS A 499 -10.17 23.81 -0.47
C LYS A 499 -9.53 23.89 0.93
N PRO A 500 -8.19 23.94 1.03
CA PRO A 500 -7.50 24.17 2.29
C PRO A 500 -8.02 25.41 3.04
N ARG A 501 -8.07 25.37 4.38
CA ARG A 501 -8.49 26.52 5.21
C ARG A 501 -7.33 27.39 5.67
N SER A 502 -6.11 26.88 5.55
CA SER A 502 -4.88 27.53 5.96
C SER A 502 -3.75 27.15 4.99
N SER A 503 -2.69 27.96 4.95
CA SER A 503 -1.49 27.65 4.17
C SER A 503 -0.84 26.33 4.62
N ARG A 504 -0.95 25.99 5.91
CA ARG A 504 -0.46 24.72 6.44
C ARG A 504 -1.25 23.53 5.89
N ASP A 505 -2.58 23.64 5.84
CA ASP A 505 -3.40 22.58 5.23
C ASP A 505 -3.03 22.41 3.74
N GLU A 506 -2.78 23.51 3.03
CA GLU A 506 -2.36 23.51 1.62
C GLU A 506 -1.02 22.81 1.44
N GLU A 507 0.00 23.19 2.22
CA GLU A 507 1.33 22.56 2.24
C GLU A 507 1.23 21.05 2.52
N MET A 508 0.44 20.62 3.51
CA MET A 508 0.26 19.19 3.81
C MET A 508 -0.35 18.37 2.66
N TRP A 509 -1.26 18.96 1.88
CA TRP A 509 -1.78 18.29 0.68
C TRP A 509 -0.76 18.29 -0.45
N GLU A 510 -0.02 19.38 -0.65
CA GLU A 510 0.97 19.55 -1.71
C GLU A 510 2.21 18.67 -1.52
N GLU A 511 2.68 18.52 -0.29
CA GLU A 511 3.82 17.68 0.07
C GLU A 511 3.46 16.18 0.18
N GLY A 512 2.17 15.83 0.01
CA GLY A 512 1.70 14.45 0.08
C GLY A 512 1.52 13.90 1.51
N GLU A 513 1.76 14.70 2.56
CA GLU A 513 1.63 14.27 3.96
C GLU A 513 0.22 13.75 4.32
N CYS A 514 -0.81 14.32 3.70
CA CYS A 514 -2.19 13.86 3.90
C CYS A 514 -2.47 12.51 3.22
N GLY A 515 -1.69 12.11 2.22
CA GLY A 515 -2.06 11.06 1.28
C GLY A 515 -3.33 11.40 0.50
N GLY A 516 -4.12 10.40 0.11
CA GLY A 516 -5.33 10.59 -0.68
C GLY A 516 -5.09 10.97 -2.15
N TRP A 517 -3.84 11.03 -2.62
CA TRP A 517 -3.54 11.28 -4.03
C TRP A 517 -4.00 10.13 -4.90
N GLU A 518 -4.48 10.45 -6.11
CA GLU A 518 -4.76 9.45 -7.14
C GLU A 518 -3.51 9.27 -8.00
N MET A 519 -3.04 8.04 -8.11
CA MET A 519 -1.72 7.71 -8.63
C MET A 519 -1.86 6.71 -9.78
N TRP A 520 -1.09 6.91 -10.85
CA TRP A 520 -0.94 5.99 -11.95
C TRP A 520 0.52 5.59 -12.10
N LEU A 521 0.79 4.29 -12.20
CA LEU A 521 2.13 3.72 -12.26
C LEU A 521 2.25 2.80 -13.47
N ALA A 522 3.44 2.76 -14.08
CA ALA A 522 3.78 1.71 -15.02
C ALA A 522 3.93 0.38 -14.25
N THR A 523 3.54 -0.75 -14.85
CA THR A 523 3.98 -2.06 -14.36
C THR A 523 5.44 -2.28 -14.77
N GLU A 524 6.32 -2.48 -13.81
CA GLU A 524 7.64 -3.07 -14.04
C GLU A 524 7.51 -4.58 -14.28
N GLU A 525 8.23 -5.13 -15.27
CA GLU A 525 8.31 -6.58 -15.46
C GLU A 525 9.03 -7.23 -14.26
N GLY A 526 8.25 -7.78 -13.30
CA GLY A 526 8.77 -8.58 -12.19
C GLY A 526 8.81 -7.90 -10.82
N GLY A 527 8.28 -6.69 -10.69
CA GLY A 527 8.11 -6.00 -9.40
C GLY A 527 6.85 -6.47 -8.67
N ASP A 528 6.98 -6.94 -7.42
CA ASP A 528 5.86 -7.37 -6.58
C ASP A 528 5.18 -6.19 -5.83
N GLU A 529 5.74 -4.97 -5.88
CA GLU A 529 5.28 -3.79 -5.11
C GLU A 529 5.21 -2.52 -5.98
N ALA A 530 4.14 -1.74 -5.84
CA ALA A 530 3.97 -0.42 -6.43
C ALA A 530 4.75 0.65 -5.64
N THR A 531 6.08 0.65 -5.78
CA THR A 531 6.97 1.62 -5.12
C THR A 531 7.00 2.92 -5.91
N TYR A 532 6.99 4.06 -5.22
CA TYR A 532 7.17 5.36 -5.85
C TYR A 532 7.76 6.35 -4.82
N GLY A 533 8.84 7.04 -5.20
CA GLY A 533 9.47 8.07 -4.38
C GLY A 533 10.44 7.57 -3.31
N ASP A 534 11.60 7.05 -3.73
CA ASP A 534 12.75 7.03 -2.82
C ASP A 534 13.03 8.47 -2.37
N GLY A 535 13.25 8.68 -1.07
CA GLY A 535 13.04 9.93 -0.33
C GLY A 535 13.94 11.13 -0.66
N GLY A 536 14.35 11.32 -1.91
CA GLY A 536 14.90 12.57 -2.42
C GLY A 536 13.77 13.55 -2.74
N LYS A 537 13.72 14.69 -2.04
CA LYS A 537 12.79 15.80 -2.33
C LYS A 537 12.85 16.21 -3.82
N SER A 538 12.00 15.63 -4.66
CA SER A 538 11.80 16.04 -6.03
C SER A 538 10.74 17.14 -6.08
N LYS A 539 11.10 18.27 -6.68
CA LYS A 539 10.17 19.37 -6.97
C LYS A 539 9.25 18.91 -8.09
N THR A 540 7.98 18.66 -7.78
CA THR A 540 6.93 18.47 -8.79
C THR A 540 6.79 19.75 -9.64
N GLY A 541 7.11 19.64 -10.93
CA GLY A 541 7.12 20.76 -11.87
C GLY A 541 5.72 21.16 -12.32
N THR A 542 5.29 22.38 -11.98
CA THR A 542 4.27 23.10 -12.77
C THR A 542 4.86 23.53 -14.13
N PRO A 543 4.11 23.44 -15.24
CA PRO A 543 4.60 23.87 -16.55
C PRO A 543 4.61 25.41 -16.62
N ALA A 544 5.80 26.00 -16.78
CA ALA A 544 5.97 27.43 -17.02
C ALA A 544 6.90 27.69 -18.22
N VAL A 545 6.28 28.09 -19.33
CA VAL A 545 6.70 29.04 -20.39
C VAL A 545 8.20 29.19 -20.67
N GLU A 546 8.58 28.80 -21.89
CA GLU A 546 9.89 28.97 -22.52
C GLU A 546 10.36 30.43 -22.57
N GLY A 547 11.63 30.64 -22.19
CA GLY A 547 12.37 31.88 -22.38
C GLY A 547 13.83 31.58 -22.69
N ASP A 548 14.22 31.80 -23.95
CA ASP A 548 15.57 31.65 -24.50
C ASP A 548 16.65 32.41 -23.71
N GLY A 549 17.82 31.78 -23.52
CA GLY A 549 19.01 32.43 -22.99
C GLY A 549 20.27 31.56 -23.03
N GLU A 550 21.06 31.69 -24.10
CA GLU A 550 22.38 31.09 -24.26
C GLU A 550 23.40 31.53 -23.18
N GLY A 551 24.24 30.60 -22.72
CA GLY A 551 25.41 30.93 -21.89
C GLY A 551 26.34 29.75 -21.61
N LYS A 552 27.37 29.55 -22.44
CA LYS A 552 28.50 28.62 -22.24
C LYS A 552 29.32 28.96 -20.98
N LYS A 553 29.80 27.92 -20.26
CA LYS A 553 31.18 27.84 -19.73
C LYS A 553 31.55 26.41 -19.27
N GLU A 554 32.73 25.97 -19.72
CA GLU A 554 33.42 24.72 -19.38
C GLU A 554 34.15 24.82 -18.02
N GLY A 555 34.32 23.67 -17.34
CA GLY A 555 35.18 23.52 -16.16
C GLY A 555 35.18 22.11 -15.53
N ASP A 556 36.00 21.23 -16.11
CA ASP A 556 36.77 20.07 -15.56
C ASP A 556 36.54 19.60 -14.09
N ALA A 557 36.20 18.31 -13.89
CA ALA A 557 36.83 17.38 -12.93
C ALA A 557 36.05 16.04 -12.74
N ASP A 558 36.80 14.93 -12.84
CA ASP A 558 36.57 13.56 -12.35
C ASP A 558 35.22 12.85 -12.58
N GLY A 559 35.28 11.86 -13.47
CA GLY A 559 34.23 10.87 -13.67
C GLY A 559 34.18 9.86 -12.52
N ALA A 560 33.09 9.93 -11.77
CA ALA A 560 32.34 8.74 -11.40
C ALA A 560 31.12 8.73 -12.32
N GLU A 561 30.96 7.67 -13.11
CA GLU A 561 29.69 7.39 -13.78
C GLU A 561 28.70 7.09 -12.64
N GLU A 562 27.96 8.10 -12.20
CA GLU A 562 26.70 7.89 -11.51
C GLU A 562 25.80 7.21 -12.54
N GLU A 563 25.50 5.92 -12.32
CA GLU A 563 24.37 5.30 -12.98
C GLU A 563 23.17 6.18 -12.61
N GLU A 564 22.63 6.93 -13.58
CA GLU A 564 21.34 7.59 -13.45
C GLU A 564 20.34 6.47 -13.19
N GLU A 565 20.00 6.21 -11.92
CA GLU A 565 18.83 5.43 -11.57
C GLU A 565 17.66 6.07 -12.32
N GLU A 566 17.10 5.34 -13.30
CA GLU A 566 15.96 5.82 -14.07
C GLU A 566 14.86 6.23 -13.08
N ASP A 567 14.33 7.43 -13.25
CA ASP A 567 13.40 8.08 -12.34
C ASP A 567 12.07 7.27 -12.30
N ASP A 568 12.00 6.26 -11.40
CA ASP A 568 10.86 5.37 -11.14
C ASP A 568 9.70 6.11 -10.41
N GLY A 569 9.34 7.28 -10.94
CA GLY A 569 8.23 8.09 -10.48
C GLY A 569 6.88 7.62 -11.04
N PRO A 570 5.76 8.08 -10.46
CA PRO A 570 4.44 7.82 -11.02
C PRO A 570 4.29 8.48 -12.41
N LEU A 571 3.63 7.77 -13.33
CA LEU A 571 3.24 8.30 -14.64
C LEU A 571 2.35 9.55 -14.49
N LEU A 572 1.47 9.51 -13.49
CA LEU A 572 0.62 10.63 -13.11
C LEU A 572 0.28 10.58 -11.63
N ALA A 573 0.29 11.74 -10.98
CA ALA A 573 -0.11 11.92 -9.59
C ALA A 573 -1.05 13.13 -9.49
N LEU A 574 -2.31 12.89 -9.16
CA LEU A 574 -3.34 13.92 -8.98
C LEU A 574 -3.70 14.06 -7.50
N ARG A 575 -3.38 15.23 -6.93
CA ARG A 575 -3.81 15.58 -5.58
C ARG A 575 -5.33 15.71 -5.49
N PRO A 576 -5.92 15.51 -4.30
CA PRO A 576 -7.32 15.85 -4.07
C PRO A 576 -7.61 17.32 -4.39
N GLY A 577 -8.57 17.54 -5.30
CA GLY A 577 -8.95 18.87 -5.77
C GLY A 577 -10.40 19.23 -5.46
N TRP A 578 -10.71 20.53 -5.58
CA TRP A 578 -12.07 21.04 -5.41
C TRP A 578 -12.65 21.52 -6.75
N ASN A 579 -13.77 20.93 -7.14
CA ASN A 579 -14.51 21.29 -8.36
C ASN A 579 -13.66 21.14 -9.63
N GLU A 580 -12.95 20.01 -9.72
CA GLU A 580 -12.03 19.68 -10.80
C GLU A 580 -12.45 18.34 -11.43
N LEU A 581 -12.67 18.31 -12.74
CA LEU A 581 -12.89 17.06 -13.48
C LEU A 581 -11.56 16.58 -14.05
N SER A 582 -11.07 15.43 -13.62
CA SER A 582 -9.97 14.70 -14.23
C SER A 582 -10.48 13.68 -15.24
N LEU A 583 -9.77 13.59 -16.36
CA LEU A 583 -9.92 12.56 -17.39
C LEU A 583 -8.54 11.98 -17.66
N THR A 584 -8.38 10.66 -17.56
CA THR A 584 -7.10 9.99 -17.83
C THR A 584 -7.36 8.73 -18.64
N LEU A 585 -6.76 8.63 -19.83
CA LEU A 585 -6.77 7.40 -20.61
C LEU A 585 -5.70 6.47 -20.06
N ARG A 586 -6.11 5.26 -19.69
CA ARG A 586 -5.27 4.26 -19.04
C ARG A 586 -5.22 3.00 -19.88
N ASP A 587 -4.02 2.68 -20.33
CA ASP A 587 -3.75 1.47 -21.10
C ASP A 587 -3.71 0.22 -20.21
N ALA A 588 -3.78 -0.95 -20.84
CA ALA A 588 -3.51 -2.23 -20.21
C ALA A 588 -2.12 -2.23 -19.54
N GLY A 589 -2.02 -2.80 -18.34
CA GLY A 589 -0.78 -2.81 -17.55
C GLY A 589 -0.56 -1.56 -16.68
N VAL A 590 -1.17 -0.41 -16.98
CA VAL A 590 -1.04 0.76 -16.08
C VAL A 590 -1.84 0.53 -14.80
N LEU A 591 -1.17 0.61 -13.67
CA LEU A 591 -1.75 0.48 -12.34
C LEU A 591 -2.30 1.82 -11.86
N LYS A 592 -3.38 1.79 -11.09
CA LYS A 592 -4.02 2.95 -10.48
C LYS A 592 -4.38 2.68 -9.03
N PHE A 593 -4.23 3.70 -8.18
CA PHE A 593 -4.80 3.68 -6.84
C PHE A 593 -5.04 5.07 -6.23
N VAL A 594 -5.80 5.13 -5.15
CA VAL A 594 -5.91 6.28 -4.26
C VAL A 594 -5.15 5.97 -2.98
N LYS A 595 -4.07 6.73 -2.74
CA LYS A 595 -3.22 6.57 -1.57
C LYS A 595 -4.03 6.68 -0.28
N TYR A 596 -3.66 5.89 0.73
CA TYR A 596 -4.20 5.99 2.08
C TYR A 596 -4.26 7.42 2.57
N LEU A 597 -5.41 7.82 3.10
CA LEU A 597 -5.61 9.14 3.65
C LEU A 597 -5.20 9.12 5.13
N SER A 598 -4.09 9.78 5.47
CA SER A 598 -3.58 9.87 6.85
C SER A 598 -4.60 10.50 7.80
N ALA A 599 -4.58 10.08 9.06
CA ALA A 599 -5.32 10.70 10.16
C ALA A 599 -4.97 12.20 10.33
N LYS A 600 -3.82 12.67 9.85
CA LYS A 600 -3.46 14.10 9.86
C LYS A 600 -4.30 14.94 8.89
N ALA A 601 -4.89 14.32 7.86
CA ALA A 601 -5.63 15.01 6.83
C ALA A 601 -6.72 15.93 7.43
N PRO A 602 -6.88 17.17 6.93
CA PRO A 602 -7.74 18.14 7.56
C PRO A 602 -9.25 17.86 7.40
N GLY A 603 -9.59 16.95 6.51
CA GLY A 603 -10.93 16.44 6.24
C GLY A 603 -10.83 15.21 5.35
N SER A 604 -11.97 14.67 4.95
CA SER A 604 -12.02 13.53 4.03
C SER A 604 -11.62 13.93 2.61
N ARG A 605 -11.13 12.96 1.82
CA ARG A 605 -11.17 13.08 0.36
C ARG A 605 -12.57 12.70 -0.12
N TRP A 606 -13.11 13.52 -1.01
CA TRP A 606 -14.43 13.31 -1.62
C TRP A 606 -14.30 13.40 -3.14
N ASP A 607 -14.93 12.45 -3.83
CA ASP A 607 -15.04 12.49 -5.29
C ASP A 607 -16.29 11.76 -5.80
N VAL A 608 -16.65 12.04 -7.05
CA VAL A 608 -17.65 11.29 -7.82
C VAL A 608 -16.99 10.87 -9.11
N GLY A 609 -16.91 9.58 -9.39
CA GLY A 609 -16.17 9.12 -10.56
C GLY A 609 -16.08 7.61 -10.68
N GLY A 610 -15.27 7.16 -11.62
CA GLY A 610 -15.06 5.74 -11.90
C GLY A 610 -14.34 5.52 -13.24
N GLU A 611 -14.63 4.39 -13.87
CA GLU A 611 -13.95 3.92 -15.07
C GLU A 611 -14.95 3.75 -16.21
N TRP A 612 -14.59 4.20 -17.40
CA TRP A 612 -15.37 4.07 -18.61
C TRP A 612 -14.65 3.14 -19.59
N GLU A 613 -15.38 2.16 -20.09
CA GLU A 613 -14.94 1.36 -21.24
C GLU A 613 -15.08 2.21 -22.49
N VAL A 614 -14.06 2.21 -23.33
CA VAL A 614 -13.99 3.08 -24.51
C VAL A 614 -13.65 2.32 -25.78
N ARG A 615 -14.08 2.86 -26.90
CA ARG A 615 -13.62 2.46 -28.24
C ARG A 615 -13.02 3.65 -28.96
N MET A 616 -11.90 3.38 -29.63
CA MET A 616 -11.34 4.25 -30.65
C MET A 616 -12.18 4.09 -31.91
N VAL A 617 -12.54 5.20 -32.55
CA VAL A 617 -13.14 5.16 -33.88
C VAL A 617 -12.00 5.40 -34.86
N GLU A 618 -11.70 4.42 -35.71
CA GLU A 618 -10.75 4.60 -36.82
C GLU A 618 -11.32 5.68 -37.75
N GLU A 619 -10.62 6.79 -37.90
CA GLU A 619 -10.88 7.70 -39.01
C GLU A 619 -10.40 6.97 -40.26
N GLU A 620 -11.31 6.65 -41.19
CA GLU A 620 -10.89 6.19 -42.52
C GLU A 620 -10.00 7.30 -43.10
N ASP A 621 -8.71 7.01 -43.24
CA ASP A 621 -7.78 7.87 -43.96
C ASP A 621 -8.41 8.12 -45.33
N ASP A 622 -8.89 9.35 -45.54
CA ASP A 622 -9.30 9.84 -46.85
C ASP A 622 -8.00 9.93 -47.66
N ASP A 623 -7.61 8.79 -48.23
CA ASP A 623 -6.57 8.64 -49.24
C ASP A 623 -7.00 9.51 -50.41
N GLY A 624 -6.65 10.79 -50.27
CA GLY A 624 -6.93 11.85 -51.21
C GLY A 624 -6.29 11.49 -52.52
N ASP A 625 -7.09 10.87 -53.37
CA ASP A 625 -6.84 10.50 -54.74
C ASP A 625 -6.35 11.75 -55.49
N LYS A 626 -5.03 11.94 -55.52
CA LYS A 626 -4.37 12.89 -56.43
C LYS A 626 -4.42 12.30 -57.83
N ALA A 627 -5.61 12.30 -58.40
CA ALA A 627 -5.79 12.27 -59.84
C ALA A 627 -5.69 13.71 -60.37
N GLN A 628 -4.50 14.09 -60.84
CA GLN A 628 -4.31 15.01 -61.97
C GLN A 628 -3.03 14.68 -62.73
#